data_AF-A0A126ZD57-F1
#
_entry.id   AF-A0A126ZD57-F1
#
_cell.length_a   1.000
_cell.length_b   1.000
_cell.length_c   1.000
_cell.angle_alpha   90.00
_cell.angle_beta   90.00
_cell.angle_gamma   90.00
#
_symmetry.space_group_name_H-M   'P 1'
#
loop_
_entity.id
_entity.type
_entity.pdbx_description
1 polymer ?
#
loop_
_entity_poly.entity_id
_entity_poly.type
_entity_poly.pdbx_seq_one_letter_code
_entity_poly.pdbx_strand_id
1 'polypeptide(L)'
;MSDLSALQTAVSLATRERDAAAQRLAQARQGWLAAQVQLDQLDSYAQETQARWTVQAARCAPEIMVHHYQFMERLTHAIGLQTGTVAQQAGMVALLADRLRVAEMRRESLLQVYARRESAQRRALDRREQKISDEQAALQYRRLAGGVLGGI
;
A
#
# COMPACT_ATOMS: atom_id res chain seq x y z
N MET A 1 3.43 24.85 19.75
CA MET A 1 2.94 23.52 19.36
C MET A 1 4.04 22.53 19.72
N SER A 2 3.76 21.48 20.49
CA SER A 2 4.80 20.55 20.94
C SER A 2 5.29 19.67 19.78
N ASP A 3 6.60 19.38 19.73
CA ASP A 3 7.23 18.51 18.71
C ASP A 3 6.52 17.15 18.57
N LEU A 4 5.97 16.63 19.67
CA LEU A 4 5.23 15.37 19.69
C LEU A 4 3.90 15.45 18.92
N SER A 5 3.19 16.58 19.05
CA SER A 5 1.93 16.83 18.32
C SER A 5 2.18 16.93 16.81
N ALA A 6 3.27 17.59 16.40
CA ALA A 6 3.67 17.64 14.99
C ALA A 6 4.01 16.26 14.43
N LEU A 7 4.72 15.41 15.19
CA LEU A 7 5.01 14.03 14.80
C LEU A 7 3.75 13.16 14.71
N GLN A 8 2.79 13.34 15.62
CA GLN A 8 1.50 12.65 15.57
C GLN A 8 0.72 13.03 14.30
N THR A 9 0.70 14.31 13.93
CA THR A 9 0.11 14.76 12.66
C THR A 9 0.83 14.17 11.46
N ALA A 10 2.17 14.10 11.48
CA ALA A 10 2.95 13.50 10.41
C ALA A 10 2.66 12.00 10.23
N VAL A 11 2.52 11.24 11.33
CA VAL A 11 2.12 9.81 11.30
C VAL A 11 0.71 9.65 10.71
N SER A 12 -0.23 10.53 11.08
CA SER A 12 -1.58 10.53 10.53
C SER A 12 -1.58 10.77 9.02
N LEU A 13 -0.80 11.75 8.55
CA LEU A 13 -0.65 12.03 7.12
C LEU A 13 -0.02 10.85 6.37
N ALA A 14 1.07 10.29 6.88
CA ALA A 14 1.73 9.13 6.27
C ALA A 14 0.82 7.89 6.23
N THR A 15 -0.05 7.74 7.23
CA THR A 15 -1.07 6.67 7.22
C THR A 15 -2.07 6.86 6.10
N ARG A 16 -2.59 8.08 5.91
CA ARG A 16 -3.50 8.40 4.80
C ARG A 16 -2.83 8.21 3.44
N GLU A 17 -1.56 8.60 3.29
CA GLU A 17 -0.79 8.39 2.07
C GLU A 17 -0.65 6.89 1.74
N ARG A 18 -0.31 6.06 2.74
CA ARG A 18 -0.23 4.59 2.61
C ARG A 18 -1.57 4.01 2.20
N ASP A 19 -2.66 4.43 2.83
CA ASP A 19 -4.00 3.94 2.52
C ASP A 19 -4.42 4.30 1.08
N ALA A 20 -4.14 5.54 0.65
CA ALA A 20 -4.40 5.96 -0.72
C ALA A 20 -3.55 5.19 -1.74
N ALA A 21 -2.29 4.89 -1.42
CA ALA A 21 -1.44 4.04 -2.27
C ALA A 21 -1.99 2.61 -2.37
N ALA A 22 -2.46 2.03 -1.26
CA ALA A 22 -3.06 0.70 -1.23
C ALA A 22 -4.35 0.63 -2.07
N GLN A 23 -5.21 1.64 -1.96
CA GLN A 23 -6.43 1.73 -2.78
C GLN A 23 -6.11 1.79 -4.28
N ARG A 24 -5.13 2.62 -4.68
CA ARG A 24 -4.70 2.70 -6.09
C ARG A 24 -4.14 1.37 -6.60
N LEU A 25 -3.34 0.68 -5.79
CA LEU A 25 -2.83 -0.65 -6.15
C LEU A 25 -3.96 -1.66 -6.31
N ALA A 26 -4.96 -1.65 -5.44
CA ALA A 26 -6.12 -2.53 -5.53
C ALA A 26 -6.90 -2.30 -6.84
N GLN A 27 -7.16 -1.04 -7.19
CA GLN A 27 -7.82 -0.67 -8.45
C GLN A 27 -7.03 -1.11 -9.67
N ALA A 28 -5.71 -0.90 -9.68
CA ALA A 28 -4.86 -1.34 -10.78
C ALA A 28 -4.83 -2.86 -10.93
N ARG A 29 -4.83 -3.62 -9.83
CA ARG A 29 -4.93 -5.09 -9.87
C ARG A 29 -6.26 -5.56 -10.45
N GLN A 30 -7.36 -4.89 -10.11
CA GLN A 30 -8.66 -5.19 -10.71
C GLN A 30 -8.65 -4.93 -12.23
N GLY A 31 -8.07 -3.81 -12.66
CA GLY A 31 -7.90 -3.50 -14.09
C GLY A 31 -7.04 -4.52 -14.84
N TRP A 32 -5.93 -4.95 -14.24
CA TRP A 32 -5.08 -6.00 -14.79
C TRP A 32 -5.80 -7.35 -14.92
N LEU A 33 -6.53 -7.77 -13.88
CA LEU A 33 -7.33 -9.00 -13.91
C LEU A 33 -8.43 -8.95 -14.99
N ALA A 34 -9.13 -7.81 -15.11
CA ALA A 34 -10.14 -7.64 -16.15
C ALA A 34 -9.52 -7.73 -17.56
N ALA A 35 -8.34 -7.14 -17.77
CA ALA A 35 -7.63 -7.22 -19.03
C ALA A 35 -7.18 -8.67 -19.34
N GLN A 36 -6.76 -9.42 -18.33
CA GLN A 36 -6.41 -10.83 -18.48
C GLN A 36 -7.62 -11.67 -18.90
N VAL A 37 -8.76 -11.50 -18.22
CA VAL A 37 -10.00 -12.20 -18.56
C VAL A 37 -10.43 -11.92 -20.01
N GLN A 38 -10.31 -10.67 -20.46
CA GLN A 38 -10.60 -10.32 -21.85
C GLN A 38 -9.65 -10.99 -22.85
N LEU A 39 -8.36 -11.12 -22.51
CA LEU A 39 -7.40 -11.83 -23.35
C LEU A 39 -7.76 -13.32 -23.45
N ASP A 40 -8.02 -13.96 -22.31
CA ASP A 40 -8.40 -15.37 -22.25
C ASP A 40 -9.68 -15.65 -23.07
N GLN A 41 -10.64 -14.72 -23.04
CA GLN A 41 -11.86 -14.79 -23.86
C GLN A 41 -11.56 -14.73 -25.36
N LEU A 42 -10.68 -13.83 -25.79
CA LEU A 42 -10.29 -13.72 -27.20
C LEU A 42 -9.54 -14.98 -27.69
N ASP A 43 -8.64 -15.52 -26.87
CA ASP A 43 -7.90 -16.74 -27.17
C ASP A 43 -8.84 -17.96 -27.27
N SER A 44 -9.76 -18.11 -26.31
CA SER A 44 -10.77 -19.18 -26.34
C SER A 44 -11.64 -19.07 -27.60
N TYR A 45 -12.09 -17.85 -27.92
CA TYR A 45 -12.93 -17.61 -29.10
C TYR A 45 -12.19 -17.89 -30.42
N ALA A 46 -10.90 -17.55 -30.50
CA ALA A 46 -10.06 -17.89 -31.64
C ALA A 46 -9.93 -19.41 -31.83
N GLN A 47 -9.68 -20.14 -30.75
CA GLN A 47 -9.56 -21.61 -30.79
C GLN A 47 -10.87 -22.27 -31.22
N GLU A 48 -11.99 -21.85 -30.65
CA GLU A 48 -13.31 -22.38 -31.01
C GLU A 48 -13.64 -22.11 -32.49
N THR A 49 -13.35 -20.90 -32.97
CA THR A 49 -13.61 -20.53 -34.36
C THR A 49 -12.77 -21.37 -35.32
N GLN A 50 -11.49 -21.56 -35.00
CA GLN A 50 -10.58 -22.40 -35.80
C GLN A 50 -11.01 -23.87 -35.82
N ALA A 51 -11.43 -24.42 -34.68
CA ALA A 51 -11.90 -25.80 -34.58
C ALA A 51 -13.16 -26.02 -35.44
N ARG A 52 -14.14 -25.11 -35.37
CA ARG A 52 -15.36 -25.17 -36.20
C ARG A 52 -15.03 -25.04 -37.68
N TRP A 53 -14.11 -24.12 -38.03
CA TRP A 53 -13.68 -23.93 -39.41
C TRP A 53 -13.03 -25.18 -40.01
N THR A 54 -12.18 -25.88 -39.24
CA THR A 54 -11.50 -27.10 -39.70
C THR A 54 -12.48 -28.18 -40.16
N VAL A 55 -13.65 -28.28 -39.53
CA VAL A 55 -14.72 -29.22 -39.91
C VAL A 55 -15.49 -28.76 -41.15
N GLN A 56 -15.63 -27.45 -41.36
CA GLN A 56 -16.49 -26.88 -42.41
C GLN A 56 -15.75 -26.52 -43.70
N ALA A 57 -14.43 -26.30 -43.64
CA ALA A 57 -13.60 -25.82 -44.74
C ALA A 57 -13.68 -26.68 -46.01
N ALA A 58 -13.86 -28.00 -45.89
CA ALA A 58 -13.95 -28.91 -47.03
C ALA A 58 -15.19 -28.72 -47.92
N ARG A 59 -16.19 -27.95 -47.47
CA ARG A 59 -17.48 -27.74 -48.17
C ARG A 59 -17.78 -26.27 -48.45
N CYS A 60 -16.85 -25.36 -48.15
CA CYS A 60 -17.07 -23.92 -48.27
C CYS A 60 -16.71 -23.38 -49.66
N ALA A 61 -17.48 -22.39 -50.12
CA ALA A 61 -17.15 -21.61 -51.31
C ALA A 61 -15.89 -20.76 -51.08
N PRO A 62 -15.08 -20.51 -52.12
CA PRO A 62 -13.84 -19.72 -52.01
C PRO A 62 -14.03 -18.33 -51.37
N GLU A 63 -15.14 -17.66 -51.64
CA GLU A 63 -15.47 -16.34 -51.09
C GLU A 63 -15.60 -16.38 -49.57
N ILE A 64 -16.19 -17.45 -49.02
CA ILE A 64 -16.34 -17.65 -47.58
C ILE A 64 -14.96 -17.89 -46.93
N MET A 65 -14.06 -18.58 -47.63
CA MET A 65 -12.69 -18.80 -47.15
C MET A 65 -11.93 -17.48 -46.99
N VAL A 66 -12.04 -16.57 -47.97
CA VAL A 66 -11.41 -15.24 -47.90
C VAL A 66 -11.90 -14.45 -46.69
N HIS A 67 -13.21 -14.44 -46.44
CA HIS A 67 -13.78 -13.75 -45.29
C HIS A 67 -13.33 -14.36 -43.96
N HIS A 68 -13.22 -15.69 -43.88
CA HIS A 68 -12.70 -16.36 -42.70
C HIS A 68 -11.27 -15.94 -42.39
N TYR A 69 -10.36 -15.96 -43.36
CA TYR A 69 -8.96 -15.55 -43.14
C TYR A 69 -8.85 -14.08 -42.74
N GLN A 70 -9.59 -13.18 -43.40
CA GLN A 70 -9.62 -11.76 -43.02
C GLN A 70 -10.14 -11.54 -41.60
N PHE A 71 -11.13 -12.33 -41.17
CA PHE A 71 -11.62 -12.29 -39.79
C PHE A 71 -10.57 -12.77 -38.81
N MET A 72 -9.89 -13.89 -39.11
CA MET A 72 -8.83 -14.43 -38.26
C MET A 72 -7.66 -13.45 -38.12
N GLU A 73 -7.24 -12.78 -39.20
CA GLU A 73 -6.22 -11.72 -39.12
C GLU A 73 -6.62 -10.58 -38.16
N ARG A 74 -7.87 -10.12 -38.25
CA ARG A 74 -8.40 -9.10 -37.33
C ARG A 74 -8.43 -9.58 -35.88
N LEU A 75 -8.81 -10.84 -35.65
CA LEU A 75 -8.86 -11.43 -34.32
C LEU A 75 -7.45 -11.57 -33.73
N THR A 76 -6.48 -12.06 -34.51
CA THR A 76 -5.07 -12.10 -34.11
C THR A 76 -4.53 -10.71 -33.80
N HIS A 77 -4.87 -9.70 -34.60
CA HIS A 77 -4.49 -8.32 -34.33
C HIS A 77 -5.08 -7.81 -33.00
N ALA A 78 -6.37 -8.07 -32.75
CA ALA A 78 -7.03 -7.68 -31.49
C ALA A 78 -6.40 -8.38 -30.26
N ILE A 79 -6.06 -9.66 -30.37
CA ILE A 79 -5.32 -10.40 -29.33
C ILE A 79 -3.96 -9.74 -29.06
N GLY A 80 -3.25 -9.31 -30.11
CA GLY A 80 -1.99 -8.58 -29.99
C GLY A 80 -2.15 -7.26 -29.22
N LEU A 81 -3.17 -6.46 -29.55
CA LEU A 81 -3.49 -5.22 -28.84
C LEU A 81 -3.86 -5.48 -27.36
N GLN A 82 -4.65 -6.52 -27.11
CA GLN A 82 -5.06 -6.88 -25.75
C GLN A 82 -3.87 -7.37 -24.92
N THR A 83 -2.97 -8.16 -25.51
CA THR A 83 -1.72 -8.60 -24.88
C THR A 83 -0.87 -7.41 -24.46
N GLY A 84 -0.76 -6.39 -25.33
CA GLY A 84 -0.08 -5.13 -25.00
C GLY A 84 -0.74 -4.41 -23.82
N THR A 85 -2.07 -4.37 -23.77
CA THR A 85 -2.84 -3.78 -22.66
C THR A 85 -2.58 -4.52 -21.34
N VAL A 86 -2.59 -5.86 -21.35
CA VAL A 86 -2.27 -6.68 -20.17
C VAL A 86 -0.86 -6.38 -19.65
N ALA A 87 0.13 -6.31 -20.54
CA ALA A 87 1.50 -5.99 -20.18
C ALA A 87 1.63 -4.58 -19.57
N GLN A 88 0.95 -3.59 -20.15
CA GLN A 88 0.91 -2.22 -19.61
C GLN A 88 0.30 -2.19 -18.20
N GLN A 89 -0.84 -2.87 -18.00
CA GLN A 89 -1.51 -2.95 -16.69
C GLN A 89 -0.63 -3.66 -15.66
N ALA A 90 0.08 -4.73 -16.05
CA ALA A 90 1.05 -5.40 -15.18
C ALA A 90 2.18 -4.45 -14.74
N GLY A 91 2.72 -3.64 -15.65
CA GLY A 91 3.70 -2.60 -15.33
C GLY A 91 3.15 -1.55 -14.36
N MET A 92 1.90 -1.13 -14.52
CA MET A 92 1.23 -0.20 -13.60
C MET A 92 1.05 -0.80 -12.20
N VAL A 93 0.68 -2.09 -12.11
CA VAL A 93 0.59 -2.81 -10.83
C VAL A 93 1.95 -2.84 -10.14
N ALA A 94 3.03 -3.14 -10.86
CA ALA A 94 4.38 -3.16 -10.30
C ALA A 94 4.82 -1.78 -9.78
N LEU A 95 4.57 -0.72 -10.55
CA LEU A 95 4.87 0.66 -10.15
C LEU A 95 4.10 1.05 -8.87
N LEU A 96 2.81 0.74 -8.80
CA LEU A 96 1.98 1.08 -7.65
C LEU A 96 2.31 0.23 -6.42
N ALA A 97 2.75 -1.01 -6.60
CA ALA A 97 3.24 -1.85 -5.52
C ALA A 97 4.51 -1.26 -4.88
N ASP A 98 5.45 -0.75 -5.69
CA ASP A 98 6.64 -0.09 -5.15
C ASP A 98 6.28 1.21 -4.41
N ARG A 99 5.34 2.01 -4.93
CA ARG A 99 4.83 3.20 -4.24
C ARG A 99 4.21 2.88 -2.88
N LEU A 100 3.43 1.80 -2.80
CA LEU A 100 2.86 1.35 -1.52
C LEU A 100 3.99 0.98 -0.55
N ARG A 101 4.97 0.18 -1.00
CA ARG A 101 6.13 -0.22 -0.19
C ARG A 101 6.88 1.00 0.37
N VAL A 102 7.12 2.02 -0.46
CA VAL A 102 7.77 3.27 -0.02
C VAL A 102 6.94 4.02 1.02
N ALA A 103 5.62 4.12 0.83
CA ALA A 103 4.72 4.75 1.79
C ALA A 103 4.69 4.00 3.13
N GLU A 104 4.71 2.67 3.10
CA GLU A 104 4.78 1.82 4.30
C GLU A 104 6.09 2.03 5.07
N MET A 105 7.23 2.01 4.38
CA MET A 105 8.54 2.28 5.00
C MET A 105 8.60 3.67 5.64
N ARG A 106 8.05 4.70 4.97
CA ARG A 106 7.99 6.07 5.49
C ARG A 106 7.13 6.13 6.75
N ARG A 107 5.95 5.52 6.73
CA ARG A 107 5.05 5.46 7.90
C ARG A 107 5.74 4.76 9.08
N GLU A 108 6.35 3.61 8.84
CA GLU A 108 7.04 2.84 9.89
C GLU A 108 8.19 3.63 10.51
N SER A 109 8.98 4.31 9.67
CA SER A 109 10.06 5.19 10.14
C SER A 109 9.54 6.31 11.04
N LEU A 110 8.41 6.93 10.68
CA LEU A 110 7.78 7.97 11.49
C LEU A 110 7.23 7.44 12.82
N LEU A 111 6.65 6.24 12.83
CA LEU A 111 6.18 5.58 14.06
C LEU A 111 7.34 5.32 15.03
N GLN A 112 8.48 4.85 14.52
CA GLN A 112 9.67 4.63 15.35
C GLN A 112 10.21 5.93 15.94
N VAL A 113 10.27 7.01 15.15
CA VAL A 113 10.68 8.33 15.65
C VAL A 113 9.71 8.87 16.69
N TYR A 114 8.41 8.74 16.46
CA TYR A 114 7.37 9.13 17.42
C TYR A 114 7.53 8.38 18.75
N ALA A 115 7.64 7.05 18.73
CA ALA A 115 7.80 6.23 19.93
C ALA A 115 9.09 6.57 20.71
N ARG A 116 10.20 6.83 20.01
CA ARG A 116 11.46 7.27 20.62
C ARG A 116 11.30 8.63 21.32
N ARG A 117 10.60 9.57 20.70
CA ARG A 117 10.35 10.90 21.27
C ARG A 117 9.39 10.85 22.46
N GLU A 118 8.34 10.05 22.36
CA GLU A 118 7.37 9.87 23.45
C GLU A 118 8.04 9.26 24.69
N SER A 119 8.83 8.20 24.52
CA SER A 119 9.57 7.59 25.64
C SER A 119 10.62 8.52 26.24
N ALA A 120 11.27 9.38 25.44
CA ALA A 120 12.19 10.39 25.96
C ALA A 120 11.47 11.45 26.79
N GLN A 121 10.28 11.89 26.35
CA GLN A 121 9.45 12.84 27.08
C GLN A 121 8.94 12.26 28.39
N ARG A 122 8.43 11.02 28.39
CA ARG A 122 7.99 10.32 29.62
C ARG A 122 9.12 10.23 30.65
N ARG A 123 10.29 9.74 30.23
CA ARG A 123 11.48 9.68 31.11
C ARG A 123 11.90 11.05 31.66
N ALA A 124 11.70 12.13 30.90
CA ALA A 124 11.99 13.47 31.38
C ALA A 124 10.97 13.98 32.41
N LEU A 125 9.69 13.60 32.28
CA LEU A 125 8.66 13.87 33.27
C LEU A 125 8.90 13.06 34.55
N ASP A 126 9.14 11.75 34.44
CA ASP A 126 9.41 10.87 35.58
C ASP A 126 10.58 11.40 36.43
N ARG A 127 11.67 11.84 35.79
CA ARG A 127 12.82 12.44 36.48
C ARG A 127 12.48 13.75 37.19
N ARG A 128 11.59 14.56 36.62
CA ARG A 128 11.16 15.83 37.24
C ARG A 128 10.26 15.55 38.46
N GLU A 129 9.33 14.61 38.33
CA GLU A 129 8.44 14.20 39.42
C GLU A 129 9.23 13.59 40.58
N GLN A 130 10.18 12.70 40.27
CA GLN A 130 11.07 12.13 41.28
C GLN A 130 11.87 13.21 42.01
N LYS A 131 12.48 14.16 41.28
CA LYS A 131 13.23 15.27 41.89
C LYS A 131 12.35 16.11 42.82
N ILE A 132 11.12 16.43 42.44
CA ILE A 132 10.18 17.20 43.28
C ILE A 132 9.82 16.39 44.54
N SER A 133 9.58 15.09 44.40
CA SER A 133 9.28 14.20 45.52
C SER A 133 10.44 14.13 46.52
N ASP A 134 11.67 13.96 46.01
CA ASP A 134 12.90 13.92 46.82
C ASP A 134 13.13 15.25 47.57
N GLU A 135 12.91 16.39 46.90
CA GLU A 135 13.02 17.72 47.52
C GLU A 135 12.00 17.92 48.65
N GLN A 136 10.75 17.47 48.46
CA GLN A 136 9.72 17.52 49.50
C GLN A 136 10.06 16.61 50.69
N ALA A 137 10.54 15.39 50.44
CA ALA A 137 10.96 14.47 51.49
C ALA A 137 12.14 15.05 52.30
N ALA A 138 13.13 15.65 51.63
CA ALA A 138 14.25 16.30 52.29
C ALA A 138 13.82 17.50 53.18
N LEU A 139 12.85 18.30 52.72
CA LEU A 139 12.28 19.40 53.50
C LEU A 139 11.51 18.90 54.73
N GLN A 140 10.70 17.84 54.57
CA GLN A 140 9.99 17.22 55.69
C GLN A 140 10.96 16.61 56.71
N TYR A 141 11.96 15.87 56.25
CA TYR A 141 13.01 15.33 57.10
C TYR A 141 13.73 16.42 57.86
N ARG A 142 14.09 17.54 57.21
CA ARG A 142 14.72 18.69 57.87
C ARG A 142 13.82 19.31 58.95
N ARG A 143 12.50 19.43 58.70
CA ARG A 143 11.55 19.94 59.71
C ARG A 143 11.43 18.99 60.91
N LEU A 144 11.32 17.69 60.67
CA LEU A 144 11.23 16.68 61.72
C LEU A 144 12.54 16.60 62.52
N ALA A 145 13.69 16.56 61.86
CA ALA A 145 15.00 16.57 62.49
C ALA A 145 15.29 17.88 63.27
N GLY A 146 14.84 19.02 62.74
CA GLY A 146 14.92 20.31 63.43
C GLY A 146 13.97 20.42 64.64
N GLY A 147 12.81 19.76 64.60
CA GLY A 147 11.88 19.69 65.74
C GLY A 147 12.36 18.79 66.88
N VAL A 148 13.13 17.73 66.57
CA VAL A 148 13.70 16.82 67.58
C VAL A 148 14.86 17.47 68.36
N LEU A 149 15.51 18.52 67.82
CA LEU A 149 16.59 19.26 68.49
C LEU A 149 16.12 20.54 69.24
N GLY A 150 14.86 20.94 69.10
CA GLY A 150 14.29 22.15 69.72
C GLY A 150 13.35 21.91 70.92
N GLY A 151 13.23 20.66 71.39
CA GLY A 151 12.41 20.28 72.54
C GLY A 151 13.26 19.90 73.75
N ILE A 152 13.83 20.90 74.44
CA ILE A 152 14.23 20.89 75.86
C ILE A 152 13.75 22.22 76.43
#